data_AF-A0A3P7M183-F1
#
_entry.id   AF-A0A3P7M183-F1
#
_cell.length_a   1.000
_cell.length_b   1.000
_cell.length_c   1.000
_cell.angle_alpha   90.00
_cell.angle_beta   90.00
_cell.angle_gamma   90.00
#
_symmetry.space_group_name_H-M   'P 1'
#
loop_
_entity.id
_entity.type
_entity.pdbx_description
1 polymer ?
#
loop_
_entity_poly.entity_id
_entity_poly.type
_entity_poly.pdbx_seq_one_letter_code
_entity_poly.pdbx_strand_id
1 'polypeptide(L)'
;MSNYADIVVLRHNETGAAARAAAISSRPVINAGDGAGEHPTQALLDVYTIRQEIGTLNGVTIAMVGDLRNGRTVHSLAKLLCVYKDITLHYVSPVPELGMPESVIDYVNKKAGFTQKIFHSLPEGIQDVDVVYVTRIQKERFANEEDYNKVKGSYILTAKLLNAAARPQEFGGNILGKLILEAFVF
;
A
#
# COMPACT_ATOMS: atom_id res chain seq x y z
N MET A 1 19.09 14.41 21.79
CA MET A 1 18.13 13.31 22.02
C MET A 1 18.84 11.95 22.11
N SER A 2 19.74 11.63 21.17
CA SER A 2 20.55 10.40 21.15
C SER A 2 21.44 10.14 22.37
N ASN A 3 21.82 11.17 23.14
CA ASN A 3 22.61 10.99 24.37
C ASN A 3 21.77 10.62 25.60
N TYR A 4 20.44 10.67 25.52
CA TYR A 4 19.52 10.43 26.63
C TYR A 4 18.60 9.22 26.43
N ALA A 5 18.55 8.66 25.22
CA ALA A 5 17.67 7.55 24.85
C ALA A 5 18.47 6.47 24.12
N ASP A 6 18.08 5.21 24.27
CA ASP A 6 18.73 4.08 23.59
C ASP A 6 18.29 3.91 22.14
N ILE A 7 17.08 4.36 21.81
CA ILE A 7 16.48 4.34 20.47
C ILE A 7 15.74 5.66 20.23
N VAL A 8 15.73 6.11 18.97
CA VAL A 8 14.92 7.24 18.53
C VAL A 8 13.87 6.75 17.54
N VAL A 9 12.59 6.97 17.84
CA VAL A 9 11.50 6.80 16.86
C VAL A 9 11.17 8.19 16.31
N LEU A 10 11.35 8.38 15.01
CA LEU A 10 11.23 9.69 14.38
C LEU A 10 10.12 9.68 13.32
N ARG A 11 9.16 10.58 13.48
CA ARG A 11 8.16 10.95 12.47
C ARG A 11 8.36 12.41 12.11
N HIS A 12 8.47 12.71 10.81
CA HIS A 12 8.73 14.07 10.34
C HIS A 12 7.96 14.35 9.03
N ASN A 13 7.63 15.60 8.76
CA ASN A 13 6.89 16.01 7.55
C ASN A 13 7.75 16.04 6.27
N GLU A 14 9.07 16.11 6.43
CA GLU A 14 10.01 16.18 5.33
C GLU A 14 10.54 14.78 4.96
N THR A 15 10.46 14.45 3.67
CA THR A 15 11.03 13.22 3.12
C THR A 15 12.54 13.15 3.36
N GLY A 16 13.03 12.00 3.82
CA GLY A 16 14.45 11.76 4.10
C GLY A 16 14.93 12.26 5.47
N ALA A 17 14.08 12.90 6.28
CA ALA A 17 14.46 13.39 7.60
C ALA A 17 14.95 12.27 8.53
N ALA A 18 14.29 11.10 8.50
CA ALA A 18 14.70 9.94 9.28
C ALA A 18 16.09 9.42 8.87
N ALA A 19 16.38 9.38 7.57
CA ALA A 19 17.67 8.96 7.05
C ALA A 19 18.79 9.94 7.43
N ARG A 20 18.53 11.25 7.33
CA ARG A 20 19.50 12.28 7.76
C ARG A 20 19.77 12.23 9.26
N ALA A 21 18.72 12.03 10.07
CA ALA A 21 18.88 11.87 11.51
C ALA A 21 19.69 10.60 11.84
N ALA A 22 19.44 9.49 11.14
CA ALA A 22 20.20 8.25 11.29
C ALA A 22 21.69 8.43 10.94
N ALA A 23 22.01 9.21 9.91
CA ALA A 23 23.38 9.43 9.44
C ALA A 23 24.28 10.13 10.47
N ILE A 24 23.71 10.90 11.39
CA ILE A 24 24.44 11.66 12.43
C ILE A 24 24.19 11.14 13.85
N SER A 25 23.25 10.21 14.03
CA SER A 25 22.87 9.69 15.35
C SER A 25 23.81 8.58 15.79
N SER A 26 24.28 8.66 17.04
CA SER A 26 25.00 7.56 17.72
C SER A 26 24.08 6.42 18.17
N ARG A 27 22.76 6.59 18.06
CA ARG A 27 21.73 5.62 18.43
C ARG A 27 20.89 5.20 17.22
N PRO A 28 20.35 3.97 17.20
CA PRO A 28 19.45 3.53 16.13
C PRO A 28 18.24 4.46 16.01
N VAL A 29 17.88 4.77 14.76
CA VAL A 29 16.72 5.60 14.41
C VAL A 29 15.71 4.75 13.65
N ILE A 30 14.48 4.70 14.14
CA ILE A 30 13.35 4.02 13.50
C ILE A 30 12.49 5.08 12.80
N ASN A 31 12.31 4.92 11.49
CA ASN A 31 11.42 5.78 10.71
C ASN A 31 9.95 5.40 10.98
N ALA A 32 9.21 6.31 11.62
CA ALA A 32 7.77 6.21 11.85
C ALA A 32 6.95 7.06 10.85
N GLY A 33 7.54 7.39 9.70
CA GLY A 33 6.94 8.15 8.61
C GLY A 33 7.74 9.42 8.30
N ASP A 34 8.21 9.56 7.06
CA ASP A 34 8.91 10.74 6.56
C ASP A 34 8.16 11.39 5.37
N GLY A 35 7.30 12.36 5.67
CA GLY A 35 6.53 13.10 4.68
C GLY A 35 5.66 12.22 3.80
N ALA A 36 5.92 12.28 2.48
CA ALA A 36 5.30 11.43 1.46
C ALA A 36 6.24 10.29 0.99
N GLY A 37 7.35 10.06 1.69
CA GLY A 37 8.33 9.03 1.41
C GLY A 37 7.88 7.64 1.88
N GLU A 38 8.46 7.15 2.97
CA GLU A 38 8.30 5.77 3.43
C GLU A 38 7.63 5.70 4.82
N HIS A 39 7.00 4.56 5.10
CA HIS A 39 6.52 4.21 6.44
C HIS A 39 6.78 2.73 6.72
N PRO A 40 8.05 2.35 6.98
CA PRO A 40 8.46 0.94 6.99
C PRO A 40 7.76 0.11 8.08
N THR A 41 7.48 0.70 9.24
CA THR A 41 6.77 0.01 10.33
C THR A 41 5.32 -0.32 9.97
N GLN A 42 4.66 0.49 9.14
CA GLN A 42 3.31 0.20 8.67
C GLN A 42 3.33 -0.93 7.65
N ALA A 43 4.29 -0.92 6.72
CA ALA A 43 4.43 -2.01 5.75
C ALA A 43 4.69 -3.36 6.44
N LEU A 44 5.48 -3.38 7.53
CA LEU A 44 5.69 -4.60 8.33
C LEU A 44 4.38 -5.10 8.97
N LEU A 45 3.56 -4.20 9.52
CA LEU A 45 2.26 -4.55 10.07
C LEU A 45 1.33 -5.09 8.98
N ASP A 46 1.29 -4.45 7.81
CA ASP A 46 0.44 -4.85 6.70
C ASP A 46 0.82 -6.27 6.21
N VAL A 47 2.11 -6.52 6.01
CA VAL A 47 2.65 -7.85 5.66
C VAL A 47 2.32 -8.89 6.74
N TYR A 48 2.44 -8.53 8.01
CA TYR A 48 2.08 -9.41 9.12
C TYR A 48 0.60 -9.80 9.06
N THR A 49 -0.29 -8.82 8.88
CA THR A 49 -1.73 -9.05 8.81
C THR A 49 -2.09 -9.93 7.62
N ILE A 50 -1.56 -9.62 6.42
CA ILE A 50 -1.79 -10.48 5.24
C ILE A 50 -1.37 -11.92 5.56
N ARG A 51 -0.17 -12.11 6.10
CA ARG A 51 0.32 -13.46 6.41
C ARG A 51 -0.54 -14.19 7.45
N GLN A 52 -1.08 -13.50 8.46
CA GLN A 52 -1.97 -14.12 9.45
C GLN A 52 -3.28 -14.58 8.82
N GLU A 53 -3.83 -13.78 7.91
CA GLU A 53 -5.15 -14.01 7.33
C GLU A 53 -5.13 -15.05 6.20
N ILE A 54 -4.12 -15.01 5.33
CA ILE A 54 -4.02 -15.93 4.17
C ILE A 54 -2.93 -17.00 4.32
N GLY A 55 -2.19 -17.01 5.43
CA GLY A 55 -1.18 -18.01 5.79
C GLY A 55 0.17 -17.89 5.05
N THR A 56 0.17 -17.43 3.80
CA THR A 56 1.36 -17.24 2.95
C THR A 56 1.35 -15.90 2.24
N LEU A 57 2.54 -15.42 1.89
CA LEU A 57 2.72 -14.24 1.04
C LEU A 57 3.34 -14.59 -0.31
N ASN A 58 3.63 -15.85 -0.59
CA ASN A 58 4.10 -16.25 -1.93
C ASN A 58 2.92 -16.61 -2.82
N GLY A 59 2.95 -16.23 -4.10
CA GLY A 59 1.90 -16.55 -5.06
C GLY A 59 0.62 -15.69 -4.93
N VAL A 60 0.70 -14.56 -4.22
CA VAL A 60 -0.47 -13.75 -3.84
C VAL A 60 -0.69 -12.62 -4.84
N THR A 61 -1.96 -12.38 -5.20
CA THR A 61 -2.37 -11.23 -6.00
C THR A 61 -2.98 -10.15 -5.10
N ILE A 62 -2.41 -8.95 -5.12
CA ILE A 62 -2.79 -7.85 -4.24
C ILE A 62 -3.25 -6.66 -5.10
N ALA A 63 -4.47 -6.17 -4.87
CA ALA A 63 -4.95 -4.92 -5.44
C ALA A 63 -4.70 -3.75 -4.49
N MET A 64 -3.92 -2.77 -4.95
CA MET A 64 -3.69 -1.50 -4.26
C MET A 64 -4.61 -0.45 -4.89
N VAL A 65 -5.53 0.09 -4.10
CA VAL A 65 -6.66 0.89 -4.59
C VAL A 65 -6.67 2.27 -3.97
N GLY A 66 -6.70 3.34 -4.78
CA GLY A 66 -6.92 4.72 -4.30
C GLY A 66 -5.89 5.73 -4.80
N ASP A 67 -5.44 6.61 -3.90
CA ASP A 67 -4.31 7.52 -4.14
C ASP A 67 -3.00 6.76 -3.93
N LEU A 68 -2.44 6.25 -5.04
CA LEU A 68 -1.18 5.50 -5.05
C LEU A 68 0.01 6.43 -5.20
N ARG A 69 -0.16 7.61 -5.82
CA ARG A 69 0.91 8.58 -6.01
C ARG A 69 1.48 9.07 -4.69
N ASN A 70 0.61 9.39 -3.74
CA ASN A 70 1.01 9.99 -2.47
C ASN A 70 0.90 9.01 -1.28
N GLY A 71 0.59 7.74 -1.56
CA GLY A 71 0.43 6.68 -0.58
C GLY A 71 1.77 6.12 -0.10
N ARG A 72 2.44 6.80 0.85
CA ARG A 72 3.71 6.35 1.44
C ARG A 72 3.69 4.90 1.95
N THR A 73 2.55 4.46 2.49
CA THR A 73 2.38 3.10 3.00
C THR A 73 2.35 2.08 1.86
N VAL A 74 1.71 2.43 0.75
CA VAL A 74 1.64 1.60 -0.47
C VAL A 74 3.01 1.46 -1.11
N HIS A 75 3.80 2.55 -1.15
CA HIS A 75 5.17 2.51 -1.69
C HIS A 75 6.04 1.56 -0.87
N SER A 76 6.01 1.71 0.46
CA SER A 76 6.73 0.82 1.37
C SER A 76 6.27 -0.63 1.26
N LEU A 77 4.95 -0.86 1.14
CA LEU A 77 4.39 -2.20 1.00
C LEU A 77 4.79 -2.84 -0.32
N ALA A 78 4.69 -2.15 -1.46
CA ALA A 78 5.10 -2.67 -2.77
C ALA A 78 6.59 -3.06 -2.78
N LYS A 79 7.45 -2.22 -2.19
CA LYS A 79 8.89 -2.53 -2.04
C LYS A 79 9.14 -3.68 -1.08
N LEU A 80 8.42 -3.78 0.03
CA LEU A 80 8.58 -4.88 0.98
C LEU A 80 8.10 -6.22 0.41
N LEU A 81 7.02 -6.20 -0.37
CA LEU A 81 6.49 -7.38 -1.05
C LEU A 81 7.52 -7.98 -2.04
N CYS A 82 8.50 -7.20 -2.49
CA CYS A 82 9.61 -7.66 -3.34
C CYS A 82 10.49 -8.76 -2.72
N VAL A 83 10.35 -9.01 -1.41
CA VAL A 83 11.08 -10.07 -0.70
C VAL A 83 10.41 -11.45 -0.88
N TYR A 84 9.14 -11.48 -1.27
CA TYR A 84 8.36 -12.70 -1.52
C TYR A 84 8.43 -13.14 -2.99
N LYS A 85 7.89 -14.31 -3.30
CA LYS A 85 7.92 -14.90 -4.65
C LYS A 85 6.54 -14.91 -5.29
N ASP A 86 6.52 -14.81 -6.62
CA ASP A 86 5.33 -14.98 -7.45
C ASP A 86 4.17 -14.04 -7.07
N ILE A 87 4.51 -12.78 -6.74
CA ILE A 87 3.53 -11.76 -6.38
C ILE A 87 2.99 -11.08 -7.64
N THR A 88 1.68 -10.86 -7.66
CA THR A 88 1.03 -10.01 -8.66
C THR A 88 0.46 -8.75 -7.99
N LEU A 89 0.83 -7.57 -8.47
CA LEU A 89 0.33 -6.29 -8.00
C LEU A 89 -0.62 -5.68 -9.03
N HIS A 90 -1.84 -5.39 -8.60
CA HIS A 90 -2.81 -4.60 -9.35
C HIS A 90 -2.83 -3.19 -8.78
N TYR A 91 -2.44 -2.20 -9.58
CA TYR A 91 -2.54 -0.80 -9.24
C TYR A 91 -3.85 -0.23 -9.77
N VAL A 92 -4.75 0.15 -8.87
CA VAL A 92 -6.08 0.62 -9.23
C VAL A 92 -6.25 2.05 -8.76
N SER A 93 -6.23 3.00 -9.68
CA SER A 93 -6.41 4.42 -9.39
C SER A 93 -7.50 5.03 -10.29
N PRO A 94 -8.31 5.97 -9.77
CA PRO A 94 -9.41 6.57 -10.54
C PRO A 94 -8.94 7.35 -11.75
N VAL A 95 -7.75 7.92 -11.66
CA VAL A 95 -7.14 8.72 -12.72
C VAL A 95 -5.63 8.42 -12.76
N PRO A 96 -4.97 8.58 -13.93
CA PRO A 96 -3.53 8.34 -14.08
C PRO A 96 -2.68 9.20 -13.13
N GLU A 97 -3.12 10.40 -12.78
CA GLU A 97 -2.39 11.35 -11.92
C GLU A 97 -2.22 10.82 -10.49
N LEU A 98 -3.09 9.91 -10.04
CA LEU A 98 -3.01 9.23 -8.75
C LEU A 98 -2.34 7.85 -8.84
N GLY A 99 -1.82 7.48 -10.00
CA GLY A 99 -1.16 6.19 -10.23
C GLY A 99 0.13 6.03 -9.42
N MET A 100 0.61 4.79 -9.36
CA MET A 100 1.88 4.46 -8.68
C MET A 100 3.04 5.22 -9.36
N PRO A 101 3.95 5.86 -8.59
CA PRO A 101 5.10 6.53 -9.18
C PRO A 101 5.99 5.57 -9.98
N GLU A 102 6.52 6.03 -11.13
CA GLU A 102 7.42 5.22 -11.98
C GLU A 102 8.63 4.70 -11.21
N SER A 103 9.18 5.47 -10.27
CA SER A 103 10.31 5.04 -9.45
C SER A 103 10.02 3.79 -8.61
N VAL A 104 8.77 3.60 -8.17
CA VAL A 104 8.33 2.40 -7.46
C VAL A 104 8.09 1.25 -8.44
N ILE A 105 7.42 1.53 -9.56
CA ILE A 105 7.17 0.54 -10.62
C ILE A 105 8.49 -0.05 -11.13
N ASP A 106 9.48 0.80 -11.40
CA ASP A 106 10.81 0.42 -11.85
C ASP A 106 11.59 -0.37 -10.79
N TYR A 107 11.45 0.01 -9.53
CA TYR A 107 12.06 -0.74 -8.42
C TYR A 107 11.53 -2.18 -8.40
N VAL A 108 10.21 -2.35 -8.52
CA VAL A 108 9.55 -3.67 -8.53
C VAL A 108 9.88 -4.44 -9.81
N ASN A 109 9.90 -3.79 -10.98
CA ASN A 109 10.24 -4.42 -12.26
C ASN A 109 11.66 -5.02 -12.28
N LYS A 110 12.59 -4.46 -11.51
CA LYS A 110 13.96 -4.98 -11.38
C LYS A 110 14.03 -6.28 -10.57
N LYS A 111 12.92 -6.74 -9.97
CA LYS A 111 12.86 -7.95 -9.14
C LYS A 111 12.26 -9.10 -9.97
N ALA A 112 12.89 -10.27 -9.88
CA ALA A 112 12.40 -11.47 -10.56
C ALA A 112 11.14 -12.01 -9.88
N GLY A 113 10.17 -12.50 -10.67
CA GLY A 113 8.96 -13.15 -10.15
C GLY A 113 7.83 -12.19 -9.74
N PHE A 114 7.83 -10.96 -10.25
CA PHE A 114 6.77 -9.97 -10.00
C PHE A 114 6.01 -9.65 -11.28
N THR A 115 4.68 -9.60 -11.17
CA THR A 115 3.80 -9.10 -12.23
C THR A 115 3.13 -7.83 -11.77
N GLN A 116 3.18 -6.76 -12.57
CA GLN A 116 2.51 -5.50 -12.29
C GLN A 116 1.46 -5.21 -13.36
N LYS A 117 0.25 -4.84 -12.95
CA LYS A 117 -0.86 -4.48 -13.85
C LYS A 117 -1.49 -3.18 -13.37
N ILE A 118 -1.83 -2.30 -14.31
CA ILE A 118 -2.47 -1.01 -14.03
C ILE A 118 -3.93 -1.08 -14.48
N PHE A 119 -4.83 -0.63 -13.63
CA PHE A 119 -6.27 -0.60 -13.87
C PHE A 119 -6.84 0.78 -13.53
N HIS A 120 -7.82 1.21 -14.31
CA HIS A 120 -8.55 2.47 -14.10
C HIS A 120 -10.01 2.25 -13.68
N SER A 121 -10.40 0.98 -13.57
CA SER A 121 -11.73 0.52 -13.19
C SER A 121 -11.62 -0.30 -11.91
N LEU A 122 -12.32 0.11 -10.86
CA LEU A 122 -12.35 -0.62 -9.59
C LEU A 122 -12.82 -2.06 -9.77
N PRO A 123 -13.96 -2.33 -10.45
CA PRO A 123 -14.41 -3.70 -10.69
C PRO A 123 -13.36 -4.59 -11.34
N GLU A 124 -12.66 -4.10 -12.37
CA GLU A 124 -11.64 -4.86 -13.10
C GLU A 124 -10.39 -5.10 -12.26
N GLY A 125 -9.89 -4.06 -11.58
CA GLY A 125 -8.64 -4.14 -10.83
C GLY A 125 -8.71 -5.04 -9.61
N ILE A 126 -9.91 -5.25 -9.05
CA ILE A 126 -10.11 -6.17 -7.94
C ILE A 126 -10.55 -7.57 -8.38
N GLN A 127 -10.69 -7.87 -9.67
CA GLN A 127 -11.03 -9.24 -10.10
C GLN A 127 -9.90 -10.20 -9.77
N ASP A 128 -10.28 -11.37 -9.27
CA ASP A 128 -9.35 -12.45 -8.95
C ASP A 128 -8.15 -11.99 -8.12
N VAL A 129 -8.37 -11.20 -7.08
CA VAL A 129 -7.32 -10.81 -6.12
C VAL A 129 -7.56 -11.47 -4.78
N ASP A 130 -6.47 -11.75 -4.07
CA ASP A 130 -6.46 -12.35 -2.74
C ASP A 130 -6.61 -11.27 -1.64
N VAL A 131 -6.01 -10.10 -1.87
CA VAL A 131 -6.02 -8.97 -0.93
C VAL A 131 -6.42 -7.68 -1.65
N VAL A 132 -7.31 -6.91 -1.04
CA VAL A 132 -7.64 -5.54 -1.47
C VAL A 132 -7.11 -4.56 -0.42
N TYR A 133 -6.05 -3.85 -0.76
CA TYR A 133 -5.41 -2.83 0.06
C TYR A 133 -5.89 -1.44 -0.38
N VAL A 134 -6.58 -0.73 0.52
CA VAL A 134 -7.31 0.50 0.19
C VAL A 134 -6.61 1.69 0.82
N THR A 135 -6.36 2.73 0.02
CA THR A 135 -5.92 4.03 0.50
C THR A 135 -7.01 5.08 0.40
N ARG A 136 -6.94 6.03 1.33
CA ARG A 136 -7.82 7.20 1.32
C ARG A 136 -7.42 8.17 0.22
N ILE A 137 -8.39 8.60 -0.58
CA ILE A 137 -8.24 9.74 -1.49
C ILE A 137 -8.30 11.03 -0.66
N GLN A 138 -7.22 11.80 -0.65
CA GLN A 138 -7.08 13.00 0.16
C GLN A 138 -7.50 14.24 -0.63
N LYS A 139 -8.62 14.87 -0.23
CA LYS A 139 -9.16 16.09 -0.89
C LYS A 139 -8.13 17.21 -0.95
N GLU A 140 -7.34 17.35 0.11
CA GLU A 140 -6.33 18.38 0.28
C GLU A 140 -5.14 18.28 -0.68
N ARG A 141 -5.02 17.20 -1.45
CA ARG A 141 -3.92 16.97 -2.41
C ARG A 141 -4.29 17.27 -3.85
N PHE A 142 -5.54 17.64 -4.13
CA PHE A 142 -5.99 18.05 -5.45
C PHE A 142 -5.77 19.54 -5.66
N ALA A 143 -5.30 19.92 -6.85
CA ALA A 143 -5.09 21.33 -7.21
C ALA A 143 -6.42 22.11 -7.20
N ASN A 144 -7.50 21.47 -7.68
CA ASN A 144 -8.82 22.07 -7.79
C ASN A 144 -9.88 21.13 -7.21
N GLU A 145 -10.93 21.70 -6.61
CA GLU A 145 -12.03 20.94 -5.99
C GLU A 145 -12.86 20.16 -7.03
N GLU A 146 -12.90 20.62 -8.28
CA GLU A 146 -13.56 19.91 -9.38
C GLU A 146 -12.91 18.55 -9.67
N ASP A 147 -11.58 18.47 -9.65
CA ASP A 147 -10.87 17.21 -9.93
C ASP A 147 -11.08 16.20 -8.80
N TYR A 148 -11.13 16.69 -7.55
CA TYR A 148 -11.54 15.86 -6.44
C TYR A 148 -12.98 15.37 -6.59
N ASN A 149 -13.92 16.25 -6.95
CA ASN A 149 -15.33 15.86 -7.08
C ASN A 149 -15.58 14.85 -8.20
N LYS A 150 -14.78 14.85 -9.28
CA LYS A 150 -14.83 13.82 -10.33
C LYS A 150 -14.46 12.42 -9.82
N VAL A 151 -13.54 12.33 -8.83
CA VAL A 151 -13.07 11.06 -8.27
C VAL A 151 -13.71 10.71 -6.93
N LYS A 152 -14.43 11.66 -6.32
CA LYS A 152 -15.10 11.47 -5.03
C LYS A 152 -16.23 10.46 -5.20
N GLY A 153 -16.07 9.29 -4.59
CA GLY A 153 -17.08 8.25 -4.57
C GLY A 153 -17.03 7.27 -5.74
N SER A 154 -16.14 7.46 -6.73
CA SER A 154 -15.95 6.48 -7.81
C SER A 154 -15.26 5.20 -7.35
N TYR A 155 -14.60 5.24 -6.19
CA TYR A 155 -13.84 4.13 -5.61
C TYR A 155 -14.38 3.74 -4.22
N ILE A 156 -15.69 3.45 -4.16
CA ILE A 156 -16.34 2.93 -2.95
C ILE A 156 -16.40 1.41 -3.07
N LEU A 157 -15.72 0.73 -2.16
CA LEU A 157 -15.88 -0.72 -2.01
C LEU A 157 -17.20 -1.01 -1.32
N THR A 158 -18.03 -1.83 -1.97
CA THR A 158 -19.29 -2.31 -1.43
C THR A 158 -19.24 -3.83 -1.30
N ALA A 159 -19.99 -4.39 -0.35
CA ALA A 159 -20.10 -5.85 -0.19
C ALA A 159 -20.53 -6.54 -1.49
N LYS A 160 -21.43 -5.91 -2.26
CA LYS A 160 -21.87 -6.41 -3.57
C LYS A 160 -20.70 -6.55 -4.56
N LEU A 161 -19.84 -5.53 -4.63
CA LEU A 161 -18.70 -5.52 -5.53
C LEU A 161 -17.66 -6.57 -5.13
N LEU A 162 -17.41 -6.69 -3.82
CA LEU A 162 -16.48 -7.69 -3.29
C LEU A 162 -16.97 -9.11 -3.55
N ASN A 163 -18.25 -9.39 -3.31
CA ASN A 163 -18.86 -10.69 -3.57
C ASN A 163 -18.80 -11.06 -5.07
N ALA A 164 -19.01 -10.09 -5.96
CA ALA A 164 -18.94 -10.32 -7.40
C ALA A 164 -17.52 -10.59 -7.91
N ALA A 165 -16.51 -10.06 -7.22
CA ALA A 165 -15.11 -10.20 -7.61
C ALA A 165 -14.37 -11.27 -6.80
N ALA A 166 -14.99 -11.84 -5.77
CA ALA A 166 -14.36 -12.81 -4.86
C ALA A 166 -13.95 -14.07 -5.62
N ARG A 167 -12.69 -14.49 -5.48
CA ARG A 167 -12.32 -15.87 -5.83
C ARG A 167 -13.04 -16.81 -4.86
N PRO A 168 -13.68 -17.89 -5.32
CA PRO A 168 -14.10 -18.95 -4.42
C PRO A 168 -12.84 -19.61 -3.85
N GLN A 169 -12.51 -19.31 -2.58
CA GLN A 169 -11.44 -19.99 -1.86
C GLN A 169 -12.05 -20.93 -0.82
N GLU A 170 -11.76 -22.23 -0.94
CA GLU A 170 -12.02 -23.21 0.12
C GLU A 170 -10.96 -23.04 1.22
N PHE A 171 -11.08 -22.00 2.03
CA PHE A 171 -10.37 -21.96 3.31
C PHE A 171 -11.17 -22.75 4.32
N GLY A 172 -10.55 -23.80 4.87
CA GLY A 172 -11.16 -24.74 5.80
C GLY A 172 -12.03 -24.05 6.85
N GLY A 173 -13.35 -24.16 6.69
CA GLY A 173 -14.33 -23.97 7.73
C GLY A 173 -15.08 -22.64 7.78
N ASN A 174 -14.67 -21.57 7.09
CA ASN A 174 -15.47 -20.34 7.04
C ASN A 174 -15.27 -19.59 5.70
N ILE A 175 -16.39 -19.37 4.99
CA ILE A 175 -16.46 -18.54 3.79
C ILE A 175 -16.33 -17.07 4.20
N LEU A 176 -15.11 -16.60 4.46
CA LEU A 176 -14.82 -15.18 4.57
C LEU A 176 -14.02 -14.79 3.33
N GLY A 177 -14.73 -14.18 2.36
CA GLY A 177 -14.15 -13.65 1.14
C GLY A 177 -13.20 -12.49 1.40
N LYS A 178 -12.18 -12.36 0.53
CA LYS A 178 -11.24 -11.22 0.36
C LYS A 178 -10.89 -10.41 1.60
N LEU A 179 -9.61 -10.45 1.97
CA LEU A 179 -9.07 -9.57 3.00
C LEU A 179 -9.07 -8.11 2.52
N ILE A 180 -9.78 -7.24 3.24
CA ILE A 180 -9.72 -5.79 3.06
C ILE A 180 -8.77 -5.22 4.11
N LEU A 181 -7.71 -4.57 3.65
CA LEU A 181 -6.83 -3.79 4.52
C LEU A 181 -7.08 -2.31 4.25
N GLU A 182 -7.63 -1.61 5.24
CA GLU A 182 -7.73 -0.15 5.21
C GLU A 182 -6.45 0.47 5.80
N ALA A 183 -5.74 1.22 4.97
CA ALA A 183 -4.64 2.04 5.45
C ALA A 183 -5.19 3.27 6.21
N PHE A 184 -5.33 3.16 7.53
CA PHE A 184 -5.55 4.34 8.39
C PHE A 184 -4.28 5.17 8.44
N VAL A 185 -4.17 6.12 7.51
CA VAL A 185 -3.13 7.15 7.55
C VAL A 185 -3.50 8.13 8.68
N PHE A 186 -2.96 7.91 9.87
CA PHE A 186 -2.92 8.93 10.94
C PHE A 186 -2.06 10.13 10.52
#